data_AF-A0A2W6UFZ3-F1
#
_entry.id   AF-A0A2W6UFZ3-F1
#
_cell.length_a   1.000
_cell.length_b   1.000
_cell.length_c   1.000
_cell.angle_alpha   90.00
_cell.angle_beta   90.00
_cell.angle_gamma   90.00
#
_symmetry.space_group_name_H-M   'P 1'
#
loop_
_entity.id
_entity.type
_entity.pdbx_description
1 polymer ?
#
loop_
_entity_poly.entity_id
_entity_poly.type
_entity_poly.pdbx_seq_one_letter_code
_entity_poly.pdbx_strand_id
1 'polypeptide(L)'
;MREWEQRLLSEQMRGFPSPPWLWLAPNAFWKPDSPPQGRGLRLHRNPQAPGWTGDLRCSLPLPLPSESIKAIVIEHPAAEELEPLLSECARVLMPGGRVWVTLLNRCSPYRAHWQWQGARPPSVTRCRTLLQRQGIRCRSLRHYGPLWTQSGNTPGTALPALRALCVLEAEKRTEAYIGPIKASRVSWRDPVAT
;
A
#
# COMPACT_ATOMS: atom_id res chain seq x y z
N MET A 1 -7.33 16.75 -2.88
CA MET A 1 -7.07 15.29 -3.01
C MET A 1 -5.81 14.89 -2.25
N ARG A 2 -4.63 15.44 -2.60
CA ARG A 2 -3.34 15.20 -1.91
C ARG A 2 -3.43 15.26 -0.38
N GLU A 3 -3.84 16.41 0.17
CA GLU A 3 -3.86 16.61 1.64
C GLU A 3 -4.72 15.59 2.37
N TRP A 4 -5.86 15.24 1.77
CA TRP A 4 -6.76 14.22 2.31
C TRP A 4 -6.13 12.82 2.24
N GLU A 5 -5.48 12.48 1.13
CA GLU A 5 -4.80 11.19 0.96
C GLU A 5 -3.63 11.04 1.93
N GLN A 6 -2.80 12.08 2.06
CA GLN A 6 -1.71 12.11 3.03
C GLN A 6 -2.21 11.96 4.47
N ARG A 7 -3.33 12.60 4.82
CA ARG A 7 -3.96 12.43 6.14
C ARG A 7 -4.41 10.98 6.37
N LEU A 8 -5.12 10.38 5.40
CA LEU A 8 -5.55 8.99 5.47
C LEU A 8 -4.36 8.04 5.66
N LEU A 9 -3.33 8.17 4.83
CA LEU A 9 -2.16 7.29 4.86
C LEU A 9 -1.37 7.47 6.16
N SER A 10 -1.23 8.71 6.64
CA SER A 10 -0.61 9.00 7.94
C SER A 10 -1.38 8.41 9.12
N GLU A 11 -2.72 8.39 9.05
CA GLU A 11 -3.57 7.72 10.06
C GLU A 11 -3.41 6.19 10.02
N GLN A 12 -3.36 5.59 8.82
CA GLN A 12 -3.10 4.15 8.65
C GLN A 12 -1.73 3.78 9.26
N MET A 13 -0.70 4.60 9.01
CA MET A 13 0.64 4.38 9.53
C MET A 13 0.75 4.57 11.05
N ARG A 14 -0.03 5.46 11.65
CA ARG A 14 -0.09 5.63 13.12
C ARG A 14 -0.53 4.35 13.85
N GLY A 15 -1.30 3.49 13.19
CA GLY A 15 -1.66 2.17 13.72
C GLY A 15 -0.52 1.14 13.73
N PHE A 16 0.66 1.48 13.20
CA PHE A 16 1.85 0.61 13.19
C PHE A 16 2.91 1.11 14.19
N PRO A 17 3.31 0.30 15.18
CA PRO A 17 4.26 0.73 16.22
C PRO A 17 5.67 0.92 15.64
N SER A 18 6.06 2.20 15.48
CA SER A 18 7.37 2.80 15.14
C SER A 18 8.38 1.97 14.33
N PRO A 19 8.01 1.28 13.25
CA PRO A 19 8.98 0.51 12.50
C PRO A 19 9.65 1.34 11.41
N PRO A 20 10.77 0.85 10.83
CA PRO A 20 11.29 1.40 9.59
C PRO A 20 10.18 1.42 8.52
N TRP A 21 9.91 2.60 7.97
CA TRP A 21 8.90 2.81 6.93
C TRP A 21 9.50 3.37 5.65
N LEU A 22 8.81 3.13 4.53
CA LEU A 22 9.18 3.64 3.21
C LEU A 22 7.95 4.28 2.56
N TRP A 23 8.11 5.51 2.08
CA TRP A 23 7.07 6.24 1.35
C TRP A 23 7.54 6.52 -0.07
N LEU A 24 6.77 6.03 -1.06
CA LEU A 24 7.06 6.12 -2.48
C LEU A 24 6.00 6.99 -3.15
N ALA A 25 6.33 8.26 -3.36
CA ALA A 25 5.45 9.26 -3.97
C ALA A 25 5.63 9.35 -5.50
N PRO A 26 4.60 9.72 -6.27
CA PRO A 26 4.71 9.83 -7.72
C PRO A 26 5.60 11.01 -8.18
N ASN A 27 5.77 12.05 -7.36
CA ASN A 27 6.69 13.16 -7.60
C ASN A 27 6.92 13.97 -6.30
N ALA A 28 7.81 14.98 -6.37
CA ALA A 28 8.17 15.82 -5.23
C ALA A 28 6.98 16.53 -4.57
N PHE A 29 5.99 16.95 -5.37
CA PHE A 29 4.79 17.60 -4.83
C PHE A 29 3.97 16.63 -3.98
N TRP A 30 3.95 15.33 -4.28
CA TRP A 30 3.19 14.35 -3.48
C TRP A 30 3.91 13.87 -2.22
N LYS A 31 5.20 14.17 -2.06
CA LYS A 31 5.95 13.87 -0.83
C LYS A 31 5.23 14.48 0.39
N PRO A 32 5.06 13.75 1.50
CA PRO A 32 4.42 14.27 2.70
C PRO A 32 5.29 15.35 3.34
N ASP A 33 4.66 16.48 3.67
CA ASP A 33 5.34 17.64 4.27
C ASP A 33 5.86 17.29 5.66
N SER A 34 5.03 16.61 6.47
CA SER A 34 5.41 16.05 7.77
C SER A 34 5.65 14.54 7.64
N PRO A 35 6.85 14.03 7.98
CA PRO A 35 7.09 12.59 7.93
C PRO A 35 6.24 11.86 8.99
N PRO A 36 5.80 10.62 8.70
CA PRO A 36 5.26 9.72 9.72
C PRO A 36 6.24 9.55 10.89
N GLN A 37 5.74 9.30 12.09
CA GLN A 37 6.58 9.05 13.26
C GLN A 37 7.48 7.82 13.04
N GLY A 38 8.65 7.81 13.67
CA GLY A 38 9.64 6.74 13.56
C GLY A 38 10.71 7.00 12.49
N ARG A 39 11.49 5.96 12.17
CA ARG A 39 12.56 6.03 11.17
C ARG A 39 12.02 5.63 9.81
N GLY A 40 12.36 6.36 8.75
CA GLY A 40 11.95 5.97 7.41
C GLY A 40 12.48 6.88 6.32
N LEU A 41 12.11 6.54 5.08
CA LEU A 41 12.58 7.21 3.88
C LEU A 41 11.40 7.65 3.03
N ARG A 42 11.48 8.87 2.50
CA ARG A 42 10.56 9.43 1.52
C ARG A 42 11.27 9.57 0.20
N LEU A 43 10.87 8.72 -0.74
CA LEU A 43 11.33 8.74 -2.12
C LEU A 43 10.19 9.20 -3.01
N HIS A 44 10.55 9.86 -4.10
CA HIS A 44 9.63 10.26 -5.13
C HIS A 44 10.28 10.11 -6.50
N ARG A 45 9.46 9.98 -7.54
CA ARG A 45 9.99 9.98 -8.91
C ARG A 45 10.38 11.38 -9.35
N ASN A 46 11.31 11.44 -10.28
CA ASN A 46 11.67 12.64 -11.00
C ASN A 46 11.21 12.48 -12.47
N PRO A 47 10.28 13.31 -12.99
CA PRO A 47 9.86 13.22 -14.39
C PRO A 47 11.02 13.38 -15.39
N GLN A 48 12.09 14.06 -14.98
CA GLN A 48 13.24 14.38 -15.82
C GLN A 48 14.40 13.39 -15.70
N ALA A 49 14.36 12.44 -14.75
CA ALA A 49 15.45 11.50 -14.53
C ALA A 49 14.95 10.13 -14.08
N PRO A 50 15.54 9.02 -14.55
CA PRO A 50 15.15 7.69 -14.12
C PRO A 50 15.45 7.48 -12.63
N GLY A 51 14.64 6.62 -12.00
CA GLY A 51 14.80 6.23 -10.61
C GLY A 51 14.06 7.12 -9.61
N TRP A 52 14.59 7.12 -8.39
CA TRP A 52 14.01 7.71 -7.19
C TRP A 52 14.94 8.79 -6.63
N THR A 53 14.33 9.86 -6.15
CA THR A 53 14.98 11.00 -5.47
C THR A 53 14.26 11.26 -4.14
N GLY A 54 14.86 12.01 -3.22
CA GLY A 54 14.23 12.40 -1.97
C GLY A 54 15.24 12.32 -0.83
N ASP A 55 14.91 11.53 0.19
CA ASP A 55 15.82 11.33 1.32
C ASP A 55 17.10 10.56 0.90
N LEU A 56 17.07 9.85 -0.23
CA LEU A 56 18.25 9.38 -0.98
C LEU A 56 17.95 9.36 -2.48
N ARG A 57 19.00 9.23 -3.32
CA ARG A 57 18.87 9.04 -4.77
C ARG A 57 19.28 7.62 -5.15
N CYS A 58 18.41 6.88 -5.82
CA CYS A 58 18.68 5.50 -6.23
C CYS A 58 17.82 5.07 -7.42
N SER A 59 18.07 3.89 -7.97
CA SER A 59 17.15 3.18 -8.87
C SER A 59 16.61 1.93 -8.18
N LEU A 60 15.88 1.09 -8.91
CA LEU A 60 15.67 -0.30 -8.48
C LEU A 60 16.92 -1.12 -8.88
N PRO A 61 17.38 -2.10 -8.07
CA PRO A 61 16.88 -2.43 -6.74
C PRO A 61 17.17 -1.33 -5.71
N LEU A 62 16.30 -1.18 -4.71
CA LEU A 62 16.49 -0.15 -3.67
C LEU A 62 17.73 -0.49 -2.83
N PRO A 63 18.53 0.52 -2.39
CA PRO A 63 19.71 0.33 -1.56
C PRO A 63 19.32 0.05 -0.09
N LEU A 64 18.39 -0.89 0.10
CA LEU A 64 17.84 -1.30 1.38
C LEU A 64 18.05 -2.81 1.53
N PRO A 65 18.42 -3.28 2.74
CA PRO A 65 18.49 -4.71 3.00
C PRO A 65 17.13 -5.38 2.75
N SER A 66 17.16 -6.68 2.42
CA SER A 66 15.93 -7.47 2.36
C SER A 66 15.29 -7.52 3.76
N GLU A 67 13.97 -7.50 3.81
CA GLU A 67 13.21 -7.61 5.05
C GLU A 67 13.65 -6.59 6.12
N SER A 68 13.82 -5.33 5.73
CA SER A 68 14.22 -4.24 6.62
C SER A 68 13.13 -3.21 6.88
N ILE A 69 12.00 -3.26 6.15
CA ILE A 69 10.92 -2.28 6.21
C ILE A 69 9.63 -2.96 6.69
N LYS A 70 8.88 -2.36 7.61
CA LYS A 70 7.61 -2.94 8.09
C LYS A 70 6.37 -2.32 7.45
N ALA A 71 6.50 -1.08 7.00
CA ALA A 71 5.39 -0.28 6.50
C ALA A 71 5.82 0.42 5.20
N ILE A 72 5.14 0.10 4.10
CA ILE A 72 5.41 0.70 2.79
C ILE A 72 4.16 1.41 2.30
N VAL A 73 4.31 2.66 1.88
CA VAL A 73 3.27 3.42 1.19
C VAL A 73 3.71 3.64 -0.24
N ILE A 74 2.84 3.32 -1.20
CA ILE A 74 3.05 3.51 -2.63
C ILE A 74 1.89 4.35 -3.16
N GLU A 75 2.17 5.59 -3.54
CA GLU A 75 1.18 6.50 -4.09
C GLU A 75 1.27 6.49 -5.62
N HIS A 76 0.13 6.25 -6.28
CA HIS A 76 -0.06 6.38 -7.72
C HIS A 76 1.09 5.81 -8.58
N PRO A 77 1.47 4.53 -8.40
CA PRO A 77 2.57 3.93 -9.16
C PRO A 77 2.27 3.93 -10.66
N ALA A 78 3.30 4.16 -11.47
CA ALA A 78 3.19 4.06 -12.92
C ALA A 78 2.98 2.61 -13.37
N ALA A 79 2.18 2.39 -14.41
CA ALA A 79 1.80 1.04 -14.83
C ALA A 79 2.96 0.25 -15.47
N GLU A 80 3.89 0.93 -16.10
CA GLU A 80 5.08 0.37 -16.76
C GLU A 80 6.08 -0.23 -15.76
N GLU A 81 6.18 0.34 -14.58
CA GLU A 81 7.16 -0.06 -13.55
C GLU A 81 6.53 -0.81 -12.37
N LEU A 82 5.23 -1.11 -12.45
CA LEU A 82 4.50 -1.68 -11.33
C LEU A 82 5.10 -3.02 -10.86
N GLU A 83 5.43 -3.92 -11.78
CA GLU A 83 5.98 -5.24 -11.43
C GLU A 83 7.36 -5.18 -10.77
N PRO A 84 8.38 -4.50 -11.35
CA PRO A 84 9.68 -4.38 -10.67
C PRO A 84 9.58 -3.61 -9.35
N LEU A 85 8.71 -2.59 -9.25
CA LEU A 85 8.49 -1.87 -8.01
C LEU A 85 7.89 -2.77 -6.92
N LEU A 86 6.82 -3.49 -7.22
CA LEU A 86 6.17 -4.38 -6.25
C LEU A 86 7.07 -5.55 -5.84
N SER A 87 7.88 -6.06 -6.76
CA SER A 87 8.88 -7.09 -6.45
C SER A 87 9.95 -6.55 -5.48
N GLU A 88 10.48 -5.36 -5.71
CA GLU A 88 11.41 -4.72 -4.78
C GLU A 88 10.79 -4.42 -3.43
N CYS A 89 9.56 -3.90 -3.41
CA CYS A 89 8.82 -3.68 -2.17
C CYS A 89 8.63 -5.00 -1.40
N ALA A 90 8.34 -6.11 -2.08
CA ALA A 90 8.23 -7.41 -1.43
C ALA A 90 9.55 -7.92 -0.84
N ARG A 91 10.68 -7.66 -1.52
CA ARG A 91 12.02 -7.99 -1.03
C ARG A 91 12.35 -7.25 0.26
N VAL A 92 12.13 -5.94 0.31
CA VAL A 92 12.47 -5.11 1.49
C VAL A 92 11.43 -5.21 2.61
N LEU A 93 10.21 -5.64 2.32
CA LEU A 93 9.14 -5.77 3.31
C LEU A 93 9.41 -6.97 4.23
N MET A 94 9.41 -6.72 5.53
CA MET A 94 9.50 -7.73 6.59
C MET A 94 8.27 -8.64 6.60
N PRO A 95 8.41 -9.91 7.01
CA PRO A 95 7.27 -10.75 7.36
C PRO A 95 6.38 -10.07 8.42
N GLY A 96 5.06 -10.07 8.19
CA GLY A 96 4.09 -9.33 9.01
C GLY A 96 4.04 -7.82 8.72
N GLY A 97 4.84 -7.34 7.78
CA GLY A 97 4.81 -5.97 7.29
C GLY A 97 3.62 -5.70 6.38
N ARG A 98 3.22 -4.43 6.29
CA ARG A 98 2.12 -3.97 5.44
C ARG A 98 2.57 -3.05 4.33
N VAL A 99 1.86 -3.13 3.22
CA VAL A 99 1.95 -2.21 2.10
C VAL A 99 0.57 -1.60 1.82
N TRP A 100 0.55 -0.29 1.64
CA TRP A 100 -0.59 0.46 1.15
C TRP A 100 -0.28 0.96 -0.24
N VAL A 101 -1.13 0.62 -1.20
CA VAL A 101 -1.01 1.11 -2.58
C VAL A 101 -2.22 1.97 -2.89
N THR A 102 -2.02 3.27 -3.11
CA THR A 102 -3.07 4.14 -3.64
C THR A 102 -3.04 4.13 -5.16
N LEU A 103 -4.20 3.92 -5.77
CA LEU A 103 -4.41 3.87 -7.21
C LEU A 103 -5.50 4.87 -7.59
N LEU A 104 -5.32 5.55 -8.72
CA LEU A 104 -6.41 6.29 -9.36
C LEU A 104 -7.48 5.30 -9.86
N ASN A 105 -8.74 5.54 -9.52
CA ASN A 105 -9.85 4.70 -9.91
C ASN A 105 -10.26 5.00 -11.36
N ARG A 106 -10.00 4.04 -12.26
CA ARG A 106 -10.34 4.14 -13.69
C ARG A 106 -11.86 4.22 -13.96
N CYS A 107 -12.69 3.71 -13.05
CA CYS A 107 -14.15 3.74 -13.18
C CYS A 107 -14.76 5.04 -12.65
N SER A 108 -14.00 5.84 -11.91
CA SER A 108 -14.50 7.09 -11.34
C SER A 108 -14.76 8.12 -12.45
N PRO A 109 -15.84 8.92 -12.34
CA PRO A 109 -16.03 10.04 -13.24
C PRO A 109 -14.97 11.14 -12.99
N TYR A 110 -14.38 11.21 -11.79
CA TYR A 110 -13.22 12.06 -11.48
C TYR A 110 -12.04 11.89 -12.46
N ARG A 111 -11.97 10.77 -13.20
CA ARG A 111 -10.95 10.57 -14.23
C ARG A 111 -10.90 11.66 -15.29
N ALA A 112 -12.01 12.38 -15.51
CA ALA A 112 -12.03 13.51 -16.44
C ALA A 112 -10.95 14.57 -16.14
N HIS A 113 -10.53 14.69 -14.87
CA HIS A 113 -9.48 15.60 -14.45
C HIS A 113 -8.06 15.19 -14.85
N TRP A 114 -7.81 13.93 -15.23
CA TRP A 114 -6.45 13.43 -15.48
C TRP A 114 -6.30 12.49 -16.68
N GLN A 115 -7.37 11.89 -17.20
CA GLN A 115 -7.29 10.90 -18.28
C GLN A 115 -6.69 11.49 -19.57
N TRP A 116 -6.90 12.78 -19.81
CA TRP A 116 -6.38 13.49 -20.98
C TRP A 116 -4.96 14.03 -20.79
N GLN A 117 -4.41 13.93 -19.59
CA GLN A 117 -3.05 14.37 -19.26
C GLN A 117 -2.02 13.24 -19.42
N GLY A 118 -2.42 12.13 -20.07
CA GLY A 118 -1.54 10.97 -20.32
C GLY A 118 -1.36 10.01 -19.15
N ALA A 119 -2.05 10.24 -18.01
CA ALA A 119 -1.97 9.35 -16.86
C ALA A 119 -2.55 7.96 -17.18
N ARG A 120 -1.72 6.93 -17.00
CA ARG A 120 -2.08 5.51 -17.21
C ARG A 120 -1.97 4.73 -15.90
N PRO A 121 -2.84 5.00 -14.91
CA PRO A 121 -2.76 4.32 -13.62
C PRO A 121 -3.01 2.82 -13.78
N PRO A 122 -2.30 1.93 -13.07
CA PRO A 122 -2.57 0.50 -13.16
C PRO A 122 -3.95 0.13 -12.60
N SER A 123 -4.51 -1.01 -13.03
CA SER A 123 -5.77 -1.49 -12.48
C SER A 123 -5.55 -2.13 -11.11
N VAL A 124 -6.56 -2.04 -10.24
CA VAL A 124 -6.56 -2.70 -8.92
C VAL A 124 -6.34 -4.21 -9.08
N THR A 125 -6.99 -4.83 -10.06
CA THR A 125 -6.83 -6.27 -10.34
C THR A 125 -5.38 -6.61 -10.68
N ARG A 126 -4.73 -5.86 -11.56
CA ARG A 126 -3.32 -6.08 -11.92
C ARG A 126 -2.41 -5.93 -10.71
N CYS A 127 -2.61 -4.87 -9.92
CA CYS A 127 -1.83 -4.64 -8.69
C CYS A 127 -2.00 -5.79 -7.69
N ARG A 128 -3.24 -6.22 -7.43
CA ARG A 128 -3.54 -7.36 -6.55
C ARG A 128 -2.89 -8.66 -7.03
N THR A 129 -2.97 -8.97 -8.32
CA THR A 129 -2.34 -10.16 -8.90
C THR A 129 -0.82 -10.12 -8.73
N LEU A 130 -0.18 -8.97 -8.98
CA LEU A 130 1.27 -8.82 -8.81
C LEU A 130 1.69 -8.96 -7.35
N LEU A 131 0.98 -8.32 -6.41
CA LEU A 131 1.22 -8.49 -4.98
C LEU A 131 1.10 -9.95 -4.55
N GLN A 132 0.07 -10.66 -5.03
CA GLN A 132 -0.13 -12.08 -4.72
C GLN A 132 1.01 -12.95 -5.25
N ARG A 133 1.53 -12.68 -6.46
CA ARG A 133 2.70 -13.38 -7.03
C ARG A 133 3.97 -13.19 -6.18
N GLN A 134 4.05 -12.10 -5.43
CA GLN A 134 5.16 -11.81 -4.51
C GLN A 134 4.89 -12.30 -3.07
N GLY A 135 3.85 -13.12 -2.84
CA GLY A 135 3.50 -13.63 -1.51
C GLY A 135 2.85 -12.60 -0.58
N ILE A 136 2.47 -11.42 -1.10
CA ILE A 136 1.79 -10.37 -0.33
C ILE A 136 0.27 -10.54 -0.50
N ARG A 137 -0.43 -10.79 0.60
CA ARG A 137 -1.88 -11.03 0.61
C ARG A 137 -2.63 -9.71 0.79
N CYS A 138 -3.57 -9.42 -0.10
CA CYS A 138 -4.48 -8.29 0.07
C CYS A 138 -5.41 -8.52 1.27
N ARG A 139 -5.47 -7.53 2.17
CA ARG A 139 -6.33 -7.51 3.36
C ARG A 139 -7.62 -6.74 3.10
N SER A 140 -7.52 -5.55 2.52
CA SER A 140 -8.67 -4.69 2.28
C SER A 140 -8.48 -3.87 1.00
N LEU A 141 -9.60 -3.54 0.37
CA LEU A 141 -9.68 -2.59 -0.73
C LEU A 141 -10.73 -1.57 -0.35
N ARG A 142 -10.33 -0.32 -0.20
CA ARG A 142 -11.23 0.78 0.15
C ARG A 142 -11.19 1.86 -0.89
N HIS A 143 -12.32 2.53 -1.10
CA HIS A 143 -12.49 3.53 -2.13
C HIS A 143 -12.69 4.90 -1.48
N TYR A 144 -12.06 5.92 -2.05
CA TYR A 144 -11.87 7.20 -1.37
C TYR A 144 -11.81 8.40 -2.30
N GLY A 145 -11.99 9.58 -1.72
CA GLY A 145 -11.87 10.85 -2.42
C GLY A 145 -13.18 11.33 -3.07
N PRO A 146 -13.08 12.38 -3.90
CA PRO A 146 -14.25 12.98 -4.53
C PRO A 146 -14.91 12.04 -5.55
N LEU A 147 -16.20 12.24 -5.79
CA LEU A 147 -16.90 11.63 -6.94
C LEU A 147 -16.67 12.47 -8.21
N TRP A 148 -16.84 13.79 -8.12
CA TRP A 148 -16.63 14.75 -9.22
C TRP A 148 -16.03 16.06 -8.69
N THR A 149 -16.86 16.97 -8.17
CA THR A 149 -16.46 18.29 -7.67
C THR A 149 -16.59 18.45 -6.16
N GLN A 150 -16.74 17.36 -5.38
CA GLN A 150 -16.93 17.47 -3.93
C GLN A 150 -15.74 18.17 -3.25
N SER A 151 -15.91 19.48 -3.06
CA SER A 151 -15.17 20.40 -2.19
C SER A 151 -15.77 20.30 -0.78
N GLY A 152 -15.63 19.13 -0.18
CA GLY A 152 -16.09 18.87 1.19
C GLY A 152 -15.14 17.87 1.84
N ASN A 153 -14.80 18.10 3.10
CA ASN A 153 -13.81 17.32 3.86
C ASN A 153 -14.32 15.91 4.26
N THR A 154 -15.40 15.42 3.65
CA THR A 154 -16.06 14.19 4.07
C THR A 154 -15.73 13.06 3.10
N PRO A 155 -14.85 12.10 3.48
CA PRO A 155 -14.76 10.84 2.78
C PRO A 155 -16.10 10.10 2.92
N GLY A 156 -16.91 10.11 1.88
CA GLY A 156 -18.17 9.39 1.85
C GLY A 156 -17.95 7.93 1.44
N THR A 157 -18.56 6.99 2.16
CA THR A 157 -18.67 5.58 1.76
C THR A 157 -19.70 5.36 0.65
N ALA A 158 -20.53 6.37 0.35
CA ALA A 158 -21.51 6.32 -0.72
C ALA A 158 -20.85 6.16 -2.10
N LEU A 159 -21.39 5.24 -2.91
CA LEU A 159 -20.97 4.92 -4.28
C LEU A 159 -19.45 4.65 -4.39
N PRO A 160 -18.92 3.64 -3.67
CA PRO A 160 -17.48 3.41 -3.55
C PRO A 160 -16.81 3.21 -4.93
N ALA A 161 -17.46 2.49 -5.84
CA ALA A 161 -16.93 2.24 -7.19
C ALA A 161 -16.71 3.52 -8.02
N LEU A 162 -17.33 4.63 -7.65
CA LEU A 162 -17.22 5.91 -8.36
C LEU A 162 -16.25 6.89 -7.70
N ARG A 163 -15.66 6.54 -6.55
CA ARG A 163 -14.72 7.41 -5.84
C ARG A 163 -13.40 7.50 -6.58
N ALA A 164 -12.75 8.66 -6.53
CA ALA A 164 -11.56 8.95 -7.34
C ALA A 164 -10.36 8.02 -7.10
N LEU A 165 -10.22 7.47 -5.89
CA LEU A 165 -9.07 6.69 -5.45
C LEU A 165 -9.49 5.31 -4.93
N CYS A 166 -8.60 4.34 -5.10
CA CYS A 166 -8.66 3.04 -4.44
C CYS A 166 -7.39 2.87 -3.60
N VAL A 167 -7.54 2.50 -2.33
CA VAL A 167 -6.41 2.15 -1.46
C VAL A 167 -6.47 0.66 -1.19
N LEU A 168 -5.45 -0.03 -1.65
CA LEU A 168 -5.24 -1.45 -1.44
C LEU A 168 -4.29 -1.63 -0.24
N GLU A 169 -4.79 -2.27 0.81
CA GLU A 169 -3.98 -2.68 1.95
C GLU A 169 -3.61 -4.15 1.77
N ALA A 170 -2.33 -4.46 1.83
CA ALA A 170 -1.82 -5.82 1.73
C ALA A 170 -0.72 -6.09 2.77
N GLU A 171 -0.51 -7.35 3.08
CA GLU A 171 0.41 -7.79 4.12
C GLU A 171 1.27 -8.94 3.61
N LYS A 172 2.58 -8.87 3.87
CA LYS A 172 3.47 -10.00 3.66
C LYS A 172 3.23 -10.98 4.80
N ARG A 173 2.67 -12.14 4.50
CA ARG A 173 2.35 -13.12 5.55
C ARG A 173 3.66 -13.55 6.21
N THR A 174 3.71 -13.51 7.53
CA THR A 174 4.66 -14.34 8.26
C THR A 174 4.27 -15.78 7.99
N GLU A 175 5.18 -16.57 7.43
CA GLU A 175 5.04 -18.03 7.45
C GLU A 175 5.10 -18.47 8.91
N ALA A 176 3.96 -18.39 9.60
CA ALA A 176 3.77 -19.18 10.79
C ALA A 176 3.73 -20.62 10.27
N TYR A 177 4.82 -21.36 10.47
CA TYR A 177 4.93 -22.78 10.18
C TYR A 177 4.07 -23.56 11.21
N ILE A 178 2.77 -23.24 11.28
CA ILE A 178 1.78 -24.03 11.98
C ILE A 178 1.13 -24.86 10.88
N GLY A 179 1.76 -26.00 10.57
CA GLY A 179 1.09 -27.03 9.81
C GLY A 179 -0.24 -27.40 10.48
N PRO A 180 -1.22 -27.95 9.74
CA PRO A 180 -2.44 -28.45 10.37
C PRO A 180 -2.07 -29.53 11.38
N ILE A 181 -2.12 -29.19 12.67
CA ILE A 181 -2.03 -30.17 13.74
C ILE A 181 -3.31 -30.98 13.66
N LYS A 182 -3.22 -32.28 13.38
CA LYS A 182 -4.37 -33.17 13.48
C LYS A 182 -4.90 -33.05 14.91
N ALA A 183 -6.12 -32.53 15.05
CA ALA A 183 -6.80 -32.56 16.34
C ALA A 183 -6.91 -34.04 16.77
N SER A 184 -6.19 -34.43 17.81
CA SER A 184 -6.44 -35.71 18.46
C SER A 184 -7.86 -35.67 19.02
N ARG A 185 -8.63 -36.74 18.85
CA ARG A 185 -9.97 -36.85 19.43
C ARG A 185 -9.83 -36.81 20.95
N VAL A 186 -10.11 -35.65 21.54
CA VAL A 186 -10.28 -35.52 22.99
C VAL A 186 -11.64 -36.14 23.32
N SER A 187 -11.64 -37.39 23.78
CA SER A 187 -12.81 -37.96 24.46
C SER A 187 -12.82 -37.42 25.89
N TRP A 188 -13.91 -36.73 26.26
CA TRP A 188 -14.19 -36.49 27.68
C TRP A 188 -14.21 -37.84 28.40
N ARG A 189 -13.32 -38.01 29.38
CA ARG A 189 -13.39 -39.14 30.32
C ARG A 189 -14.23 -38.67 31.49
N ASP A 190 -15.29 -39.41 31.81
CA ASP A 190 -16.09 -39.14 32.99
C ASP A 190 -15.21 -39.13 34.24
N PRO A 191 -15.51 -38.25 35.22
CA PRO A 191 -14.78 -38.23 36.48
C PRO A 191 -14.96 -39.56 37.20
N VAL A 192 -13.85 -40.20 37.57
CA VAL A 192 -13.84 -41.39 38.42
C VAL A 192 -14.27 -40.96 39.83
N ALA A 193 -15.48 -41.31 40.23
CA ALA A 193 -15.88 -41.24 41.63
C ALA A 193 -15.11 -42.33 42.39
N THR A 194 -14.40 -41.92 43.45
CA THR A 194 -13.70 -42.82 44.40
C THR A 194 -14.57 -43.00 45.63
#